data_AF-A0A960QZU2-F1
#
_entry.id   AF-A0A960QZU2-F1
#
_cell.length_a   1.000
_cell.length_b   1.000
_cell.length_c   1.000
_cell.angle_alpha   90.00
_cell.angle_beta   90.00
_cell.angle_gamma   90.00
#
_symmetry.space_group_name_H-M   'P 1'
#
loop_
_entity.id
_entity.type
_entity.pdbx_description
1 polymer ?
#
loop_
_entity_poly.entity_id
_entity_poly.type
_entity_poly.pdbx_seq_one_letter_code
_entity_poly.pdbx_strand_id
1 'polypeptide(L)'
;RFFSEEGTLLSEVWFTDGKQEGEGRRYYPSGKPYALLRYKEGKPEGLQEYFYEGGEIKSEIRCHQGRLEGTTTLYYKNGKKKREVTFSNGKKIGVDQLWDEEGTLLHGRL
;
A
#
# COMPACT_ATOMS: atom_id res chain seq x y z
N ARG A 1 -18.46 -6.48 -4.69
CA ARG A 1 -18.48 -5.84 -3.35
C ARG A 1 -18.62 -6.94 -2.30
N PHE A 2 -18.00 -6.78 -1.15
CA PHE A 2 -18.05 -7.70 -0.01
C PHE A 2 -18.41 -6.92 1.26
N PHE A 3 -19.32 -7.46 2.06
CA PHE A 3 -19.87 -6.83 3.25
C PHE A 3 -19.64 -7.72 4.48
N SER A 4 -19.61 -7.14 5.68
CA SER A 4 -19.66 -7.89 6.96
C SER A 4 -21.04 -8.50 7.20
N GLU A 5 -21.18 -9.31 8.25
CA GLU A 5 -22.48 -9.88 8.65
C GLU A 5 -23.50 -8.79 9.04
N GLU A 6 -23.01 -7.68 9.58
CA GLU A 6 -23.79 -6.49 9.96
C GLU A 6 -24.05 -5.54 8.77
N GLY A 7 -23.62 -5.90 7.55
CA GLY A 7 -23.87 -5.15 6.32
C GLY A 7 -22.89 -4.01 6.05
N THR A 8 -21.78 -3.89 6.79
CA THR A 8 -20.75 -2.89 6.52
C THR A 8 -19.94 -3.26 5.27
N LEU A 9 -19.75 -2.33 4.32
CA LEU A 9 -18.91 -2.57 3.14
C LEU A 9 -17.44 -2.75 3.56
N LEU A 10 -16.85 -3.92 3.29
CA LEU A 10 -15.47 -4.25 3.63
C LEU A 10 -14.54 -4.22 2.42
N SER A 11 -15.04 -4.50 1.21
CA SER A 11 -14.26 -4.29 -0.02
C SER A 11 -15.09 -4.12 -1.29
N GLU A 12 -14.52 -3.40 -2.25
CA GLU A 12 -15.00 -3.26 -3.61
C GLU A 12 -13.84 -3.58 -4.56
N VAL A 13 -14.01 -4.58 -5.42
CA VAL A 13 -13.00 -5.04 -6.38
C VAL A 13 -13.71 -5.39 -7.68
N TRP A 14 -13.03 -5.18 -8.81
CA TRP A 14 -13.54 -5.46 -10.15
C TRP A 14 -12.77 -6.62 -10.76
N PHE A 15 -13.46 -7.38 -11.61
CA PHE A 15 -12.89 -8.51 -12.32
C PHE A 15 -13.22 -8.44 -13.81
N THR A 16 -12.26 -8.83 -14.63
CA THR A 16 -12.41 -9.08 -16.07
C THR A 16 -11.82 -10.46 -16.37
N ASP A 17 -12.59 -11.32 -17.03
CA ASP A 17 -12.20 -12.72 -17.33
C ASP A 17 -11.71 -13.50 -16.10
N GLY A 18 -12.37 -13.30 -14.96
CA GLY A 18 -12.03 -13.94 -13.69
C GLY A 18 -10.77 -13.41 -13.01
N LYS A 19 -10.12 -12.38 -13.56
CA LYS A 19 -8.92 -11.74 -13.01
C LYS A 19 -9.25 -10.36 -12.46
N GLN A 20 -8.63 -9.98 -11.35
CA GLN A 20 -8.84 -8.65 -10.77
C GLN A 20 -8.31 -7.56 -11.72
N GLU A 21 -9.09 -6.51 -11.92
CA GLU A 21 -8.80 -5.44 -12.89
C GLU A 21 -9.17 -4.08 -12.29
N GLY A 22 -8.38 -3.04 -12.57
CA GLY A 22 -8.65 -1.68 -12.14
C GLY A 22 -8.42 -1.40 -10.65
N GLU A 23 -9.06 -0.33 -10.17
CA GLU A 23 -8.95 0.15 -8.79
C GLU A 23 -9.95 -0.57 -7.87
N GLY A 24 -9.44 -1.17 -6.80
CA GLY A 24 -10.21 -1.76 -5.72
C GLY A 24 -9.98 -1.03 -4.40
N ARG A 25 -10.99 -1.07 -3.54
CA ARG A 25 -10.99 -0.43 -2.23
C ARG A 25 -11.25 -1.45 -1.13
N ARG A 26 -10.59 -1.27 0.00
CA ARG A 26 -10.87 -2.02 1.23
C ARG A 26 -11.10 -1.02 2.36
N TYR A 27 -11.94 -1.42 3.30
CA TYR A 27 -12.38 -0.56 4.39
C TYR A 27 -12.16 -1.25 5.73
N TYR A 28 -11.93 -0.44 6.77
CA TYR A 28 -12.05 -0.86 8.16
C TYR A 28 -13.51 -1.16 8.51
N PRO A 29 -13.79 -1.91 9.59
CA PRO A 29 -15.16 -2.08 10.10
C PRO A 29 -15.86 -0.75 10.45
N SER A 30 -15.10 0.31 10.72
CA SER A 30 -15.62 1.68 10.88
C SER A 30 -16.12 2.32 9.58
N GLY A 31 -15.93 1.66 8.43
CA GLY A 31 -16.24 2.18 7.09
C GLY A 31 -15.15 3.09 6.52
N LYS A 32 -14.08 3.38 7.28
CA LYS A 32 -12.97 4.22 6.81
C LYS A 32 -12.07 3.48 5.81
N PRO A 33 -11.43 4.17 4.87
CA PRO A 33 -10.51 3.55 3.92
C PRO A 33 -9.36 2.82 4.63
N TYR A 34 -9.14 1.56 4.26
CA TYR A 34 -7.99 0.77 4.67
C TYR A 34 -6.95 0.68 3.56
N ALA A 35 -7.39 0.48 2.31
CA ALA A 35 -6.49 0.39 1.18
C ALA A 35 -7.13 0.84 -0.14
N LEU A 36 -6.31 1.41 -1.00
CA LEU A 36 -6.57 1.66 -2.42
C LEU A 36 -5.60 0.83 -3.24
N LEU A 37 -6.12 -0.16 -3.94
CA LEU A 37 -5.32 -1.18 -4.61
C LEU A 37 -5.59 -1.15 -6.11
N ARG A 38 -4.55 -1.29 -6.92
CA ARG A 38 -4.65 -1.22 -8.38
C ARG A 38 -4.13 -2.50 -8.99
N TYR A 39 -4.94 -3.11 -9.85
CA TYR A 39 -4.64 -4.38 -10.47
C TYR A 39 -4.81 -4.29 -11.99
N LYS A 40 -4.03 -5.11 -12.69
CA LYS A 40 -4.16 -5.34 -14.12
C LYS A 40 -3.91 -6.82 -14.39
N GLU A 41 -4.83 -7.49 -15.08
CA GLU A 41 -4.80 -8.92 -15.38
C GLU A 41 -4.52 -9.80 -14.13
N GLY A 42 -5.11 -9.43 -12.99
CA GLY A 42 -4.99 -10.14 -11.73
C GLY A 42 -3.68 -9.89 -10.97
N LYS A 43 -2.83 -8.98 -11.45
CA LYS A 43 -1.55 -8.63 -10.80
C LYS A 43 -1.59 -7.20 -10.26
N PRO A 44 -0.99 -6.92 -9.09
CA PRO A 44 -0.78 -5.56 -8.63
C PRO A 44 -0.03 -4.71 -9.67
N GLU A 45 -0.57 -3.56 -10.02
CA GLU A 45 -0.04 -2.66 -11.05
C GLU A 45 -0.24 -1.21 -10.61
N GLY A 46 0.84 -0.43 -10.61
CA GLY A 46 0.85 0.95 -10.10
C GLY A 46 0.91 1.04 -8.58
N LEU A 47 0.50 2.21 -8.06
CA LEU A 47 0.58 2.54 -6.65
C LEU A 47 -0.49 1.81 -5.83
N GLN A 48 -0.07 1.18 -4.75
CA GLN A 48 -0.92 0.60 -3.72
C GLN A 48 -0.79 1.44 -2.45
N GLU A 49 -1.91 1.95 -1.97
CA GLU A 49 -1.94 2.85 -0.82
C GLU A 49 -2.66 2.16 0.33
N TYR A 50 -2.08 2.24 1.52
CA TYR A 50 -2.68 1.75 2.75
C TYR A 50 -2.76 2.89 3.74
N PHE A 51 -3.83 2.92 4.50
CA PHE A 51 -4.14 4.00 5.43
C PHE A 51 -4.22 3.46 6.85
N TYR A 52 -3.91 4.31 7.83
CA TYR A 52 -4.33 4.11 9.19
C TYR A 52 -5.82 4.42 9.32
N GLU A 53 -6.46 3.91 10.37
CA GLU A 53 -7.89 4.18 10.62
C GLU A 53 -8.18 5.65 10.96
N GLY A 54 -7.16 6.48 11.24
CA GLY A 54 -7.33 7.93 11.30
C GLY A 54 -7.49 8.60 9.93
N GLY A 55 -7.13 7.90 8.86
CA GLY A 55 -7.12 8.39 7.47
C GLY A 55 -5.73 8.77 6.97
N GLU A 56 -4.71 8.76 7.84
CA GLU A 56 -3.34 9.07 7.48
C GLU A 56 -2.74 7.96 6.62
N ILE A 57 -1.86 8.33 5.67
CA ILE A 57 -1.15 7.34 4.87
C ILE A 57 -0.25 6.48 5.77
N LYS A 58 -0.33 5.17 5.60
CA LYS A 58 0.46 4.17 6.32
C LYS A 58 1.59 3.63 5.45
N SER A 59 1.29 3.36 4.18
CA SER A 59 2.32 2.95 3.22
C SER A 59 1.90 3.20 1.78
N GLU A 60 2.89 3.52 0.97
CA GLU A 60 2.83 3.65 -0.48
C GLU A 60 3.75 2.59 -1.09
N ILE A 61 3.18 1.64 -1.82
CA ILE A 61 3.91 0.52 -2.42
C ILE A 61 3.72 0.59 -3.92
N ARG A 62 4.82 0.70 -4.68
CA ARG A 62 4.76 0.71 -6.14
C ARG A 62 4.97 -0.68 -6.70
N CYS A 63 4.07 -1.10 -7.58
CA CYS A 63 4.11 -2.39 -8.23
C CYS A 63 4.09 -2.24 -9.75
N HIS A 64 4.77 -3.16 -10.45
CA HIS A 64 4.65 -3.33 -11.89
C HIS A 64 4.61 -4.83 -12.20
N GLN A 65 3.61 -5.27 -12.96
CA GLN A 65 3.39 -6.68 -13.31
C GLN A 65 3.45 -7.64 -12.10
N GLY A 66 2.91 -7.19 -10.95
CA GLY A 66 2.85 -7.95 -9.71
C GLY A 66 4.15 -8.04 -8.91
N ARG A 67 5.18 -7.25 -9.26
CA ARG A 67 6.43 -7.14 -8.50
C ARG A 67 6.59 -5.72 -7.96
N LEU A 68 7.33 -5.58 -6.87
CA LEU A 68 7.73 -4.26 -6.37
C LEU A 68 8.65 -3.58 -7.39
N GLU A 69 8.33 -2.34 -7.76
CA GLU A 69 9.07 -1.54 -8.73
C GLU A 69 9.07 -0.07 -8.32
N GLY A 70 10.25 0.52 -8.15
CA GLY A 70 10.41 1.88 -7.63
C GLY A 70 10.38 1.96 -6.10
N THR A 71 10.15 3.17 -5.58
CA THR A 71 10.23 3.45 -4.14
C THR A 71 8.96 3.03 -3.41
N THR A 72 9.16 2.26 -2.34
CA THR A 72 8.15 1.94 -1.32
C THR A 72 8.45 2.74 -0.07
N THR A 73 7.43 3.42 0.46
CA THR A 73 7.55 4.28 1.65
C THR A 73 6.55 3.85 2.70
N LEU A 74 7.00 3.71 3.93
CA LEU A 74 6.17 3.49 5.11
C LEU A 74 6.20 4.74 5.96
N TYR A 75 5.08 5.02 6.63
CA TYR A 75 4.90 6.21 7.45
C TYR A 75 4.49 5.83 8.88
N TYR A 76 4.80 6.70 9.82
CA TYR A 76 4.20 6.69 11.16
C TYR A 76 2.83 7.37 11.12
N LYS A 77 2.01 7.18 12.17
CA LYS A 77 0.69 7.82 12.28
C LYS A 77 0.76 9.35 12.26
N ASN A 78 1.88 9.94 12.70
CA ASN A 78 2.12 11.38 12.65
C ASN A 78 2.49 11.90 11.24
N GLY A 79 2.50 11.03 10.22
CA GLY A 79 2.81 11.36 8.83
C GLY A 79 4.31 11.41 8.51
N LYS A 80 5.21 11.27 9.50
CA LYS A 80 6.65 11.23 9.24
C LYS A 80 7.04 9.90 8.59
N LYS A 81 8.03 9.93 7.72
CA LYS A 81 8.57 8.72 7.09
C LYS A 81 9.11 7.79 8.17
N LYS A 82 8.77 6.52 8.05
CA LYS A 82 9.27 5.42 8.88
C LYS A 82 10.37 4.68 8.16
N ARG A 83 10.14 4.31 6.90
CA ARG A 83 11.09 3.54 6.10
C ARG A 83 10.91 3.85 4.63
N GLU A 84 12.00 3.83 3.88
CA GLU A 84 11.99 4.00 2.43
C GLU A 84 12.96 3.00 1.82
N VAL A 85 12.49 2.26 0.83
CA VAL A 85 13.28 1.24 0.12
C VAL A 85 12.93 1.29 -1.35
N THR A 86 13.93 1.31 -2.22
CA THR A 86 13.73 1.22 -3.66
C THR A 86 13.85 -0.23 -4.13
N PHE A 87 12.98 -0.63 -5.04
CA PHE A 87 12.98 -1.96 -5.64
C PHE A 87 13.10 -1.84 -7.17
N SER A 88 13.71 -2.85 -7.79
CA SER A 88 13.55 -3.11 -9.22
C SER A 88 13.38 -4.61 -9.43
N ASN A 89 12.37 -4.98 -10.21
CA ASN A 89 11.96 -6.36 -10.47
C ASN A 89 11.78 -7.18 -9.19
N GLY A 90 11.22 -6.57 -8.14
CA GLY A 90 10.99 -7.21 -6.84
C GLY A 90 12.23 -7.35 -5.96
N LYS A 91 13.41 -6.90 -6.41
CA LYS A 91 14.66 -6.93 -5.64
C LYS A 91 14.94 -5.55 -5.07
N LYS A 92 15.35 -5.48 -3.80
CA LYS A 92 15.82 -4.24 -3.20
C LYS A 92 17.04 -3.74 -3.96
N ILE A 93 17.05 -2.45 -4.26
CA ILE A 93 18.19 -1.74 -4.85
C ILE A 93 18.46 -0.48 -4.04
N GLY A 94 19.75 -0.16 -3.87
CA GLY A 94 20.17 1.02 -3.12
C GLY A 94 19.88 0.94 -1.62
N VAL A 95 19.74 2.12 -1.02
CA VAL A 95 19.73 2.29 0.44
C VAL A 95 18.38 1.96 1.03
N ASP A 96 18.38 1.14 2.06
CA ASP A 96 17.25 0.94 2.97
C ASP A 96 17.33 1.98 4.08
N GLN A 97 16.48 3.00 4.02
CA GLN A 97 16.46 4.08 5.00
C GLN A 97 15.37 3.84 6.04
N LEU A 98 15.72 4.00 7.32
CA LEU A 98 14.83 3.86 8.47
C LEU A 98 14.95 5.11 9.34
N TRP A 99 13.82 5.69 9.72
CA TRP A 99 13.73 6.83 10.62
C TRP A 99 12.92 6.47 11.88
N ASP A 100 13.15 7.18 12.97
CA ASP A 100 12.30 7.14 14.17
C ASP A 100 11.06 8.03 14.02
N GLU A 101 10.19 8.03 15.05
CA GLU A 101 8.97 8.85 15.08
C GLU A 101 9.25 10.35 15.14
N GLU A 102 10.47 10.77 15.45
CA GLU A 102 10.87 12.17 15.41
C GLU A 102 11.39 12.61 14.03
N GLY A 103 11.64 11.66 13.14
CA GLY A 103 12.21 11.90 11.82
C GLY A 103 13.74 11.84 11.80
N THR A 104 14.36 11.34 12.86
CA THR A 104 15.80 11.10 12.91
C THR A 104 16.12 9.83 12.13
N LEU A 105 17.08 9.91 11.20
CA LEU A 105 17.55 8.75 10.44
C LEU A 105 18.31 7.80 11.38
N LEU A 106 17.78 6.59 11.59
CA LEU A 106 18.38 5.54 12.40
C LEU A 106 19.36 4.67 11.60
N HIS A 107 19.01 4.41 10.34
CA HIS A 107 19.77 3.52 9.46
C HIS A 107 19.62 3.96 8.01
N GLY A 108 20.72 3.96 7.28
CA GLY A 108 20.75 4.13 5.83
C GLY A 108 22.05 3.52 5.32
N ARG A 109 22.02 2.25 4.93
CA ARG A 109 23.22 1.57 4.41
C ARG A 109 23.22 1.59 2.89
N LEU A 110 24.27 2.15 2.31
CA LEU A 110 24.65 2.02 0.90
C LEU A 110 25.03 0.57 0.57
#